data_AF-A0A957U452-F1
#
_entry.id   AF-A0A957U452-F1
#
_cell.length_a   1.000
_cell.length_b   1.000
_cell.length_c   1.000
_cell.angle_alpha   90.00
_cell.angle_beta   90.00
_cell.angle_gamma   90.00
#
_symmetry.space_group_name_H-M   'P 1'
#
loop_
_entity.id
_entity.type
_entity.pdbx_description
1 polymer ?
#
loop_
_entity_poly.entity_id
_entity_poly.type
_entity_poly.pdbx_seq_one_letter_code
_entity_poly.pdbx_strand_id
1 'polypeptide(L)'
;FAPSPERSRGAEPRPVNTNEPSPLPANSASAPDPANPYWVGSEEAFGDVYDYGRPVSADDAASTIATTFSHRSNSSAAVTAGGSPLPAGASPQIGGTQRGLEEALVNWWSDGRLPTPALLRNGLLMLEAGIDIEESHRSLLLRTALYYQRGMVTALKHQSDPERTALVMREAVLDPARPLGGADLTRLIKEDPGSPLWVPNLEDELAMAMLSPDPIRSELANQALDQLDAATQKQPMTALLTHHIEESWRQWLPRIGALALFIVLAVVVALAIGWLVNTQIAPARVRIPNGNFAVFNQDGTSRVVTIPAFEIAPFEVTNGQYQRCVQRGRCPELANGASVTRATYRADPAFADYPVIHVSQAAAQSYCAWEGGRLPTEDEWQVAASYSFPLARAYHYPWGDRYVTGLANSGDAPTGDTLAVGQYHPAGDSWYGLSDMAGNVAEWTQTAGPAASGAFVVKGGSFLDDGAGVRGEARQLVDAATAAAWLGFRCVSGATLRN
;
A
#
# COMPACT_ATOMS: atom_id res chain seq x y z
N PHE A 1 15.32 43.37 50.17
CA PHE A 1 15.91 42.40 51.10
C PHE A 1 15.89 41.03 50.43
N ALA A 2 17.07 40.54 50.06
CA ALA A 2 17.30 39.14 49.69
C ALA A 2 17.14 38.22 50.93
N PRO A 3 17.06 36.89 50.76
CA PRO A 3 18.30 36.12 50.56
C PRO A 3 18.22 34.96 49.54
N SER A 4 19.37 34.67 48.94
CA SER A 4 19.86 33.32 48.54
C SER A 4 21.08 33.02 49.45
N PRO A 5 21.96 32.02 49.23
CA PRO A 5 21.90 30.71 48.52
C PRO A 5 22.58 29.55 49.33
N GLU A 6 22.60 28.32 48.80
CA GLU A 6 23.70 27.32 48.95
C GLU A 6 23.53 26.28 47.82
N ARG A 7 24.32 26.29 46.72
CA ARG A 7 25.63 25.61 46.47
C ARG A 7 25.71 24.17 47.00
N SER A 8 26.20 23.14 46.31
CA SER A 8 26.86 22.95 45.01
C SER A 8 27.22 21.45 44.89
N ARG A 9 27.24 20.87 43.68
CA ARG A 9 28.35 20.09 43.10
C ARG A 9 27.87 19.29 41.88
N GLY A 10 28.53 19.52 40.75
CA GLY A 10 28.48 18.64 39.57
C GLY A 10 29.52 17.53 39.65
N ALA A 11 29.32 16.48 38.86
CA ALA A 11 30.34 15.61 38.30
C ALA A 11 29.72 14.77 37.16
N GLU A 12 30.56 14.45 36.18
CA GLU A 12 30.34 13.95 34.83
C GLU A 12 29.72 12.54 34.67
N PRO A 13 29.29 12.15 33.44
CA PRO A 13 28.71 10.84 33.13
C PRO A 13 29.74 9.83 32.62
N ARG A 14 29.54 8.53 32.87
CA ARG A 14 30.04 7.35 32.11
C ARG A 14 29.64 6.02 32.80
N PRO A 15 29.67 4.84 32.14
CA PRO A 15 29.68 4.56 30.69
C PRO A 15 28.64 3.52 30.23
N VAL A 16 28.54 3.43 28.90
CA VAL A 16 27.81 2.44 28.09
C VAL A 16 28.44 1.05 28.22
N ASN A 17 27.60 0.02 28.24
CA ASN A 17 27.98 -1.39 28.32
C ASN A 17 27.96 -2.01 26.90
N THR A 18 29.12 -2.34 26.36
CA THR A 18 29.30 -3.10 25.10
C THR A 18 29.97 -4.43 25.43
N ASN A 19 29.25 -5.53 25.26
CA ASN A 19 29.80 -6.88 25.33
C ASN A 19 29.97 -7.42 23.90
N GLU A 20 31.21 -7.50 23.43
CA GLU A 20 31.66 -8.39 22.35
C GLU A 20 32.75 -9.33 22.92
N PRO A 21 32.79 -10.62 22.52
CA PRO A 21 33.86 -11.53 22.88
C PRO A 21 34.95 -11.67 21.78
N SER A 22 36.20 -11.77 22.24
CA SER A 22 37.46 -11.95 21.48
C SER A 22 37.60 -13.27 20.70
N PRO A 23 38.55 -13.37 19.73
CA PRO A 23 38.65 -14.47 18.76
C PRO A 23 39.62 -15.60 19.16
N LEU A 24 39.45 -16.78 18.55
CA LEU A 24 40.37 -17.93 18.61
C LEU A 24 41.11 -18.14 17.26
N PRO A 25 42.32 -18.74 17.25
CA PRO A 25 43.26 -18.64 16.12
C PRO A 25 43.17 -19.78 15.08
N ALA A 26 43.74 -19.48 13.90
CA ALA A 26 43.84 -20.32 12.71
C ALA A 26 44.77 -21.54 12.86
N ASN A 27 44.53 -22.58 12.06
CA ASN A 27 45.55 -23.58 11.74
C ASN A 27 45.45 -24.10 10.29
N SER A 28 46.62 -24.17 9.68
CA SER A 28 46.97 -24.53 8.31
C SER A 28 47.24 -26.03 8.12
N ALA A 29 46.83 -26.63 7.01
CA ALA A 29 47.41 -27.85 6.42
C ALA A 29 47.00 -27.93 4.93
N SER A 30 47.87 -27.57 3.97
CA SER A 30 48.84 -28.44 3.26
C SER A 30 48.21 -29.65 2.54
N ALA A 31 48.12 -29.55 1.21
CA ALA A 31 47.66 -30.59 0.27
C ALA A 31 48.77 -31.60 -0.11
N PRO A 32 48.41 -32.76 -0.69
CA PRO A 32 49.26 -33.42 -1.69
C PRO A 32 48.53 -33.81 -3.01
N ASP A 33 49.32 -33.70 -4.08
CA ASP A 33 49.11 -33.95 -5.53
C ASP A 33 49.39 -35.44 -5.91
N PRO A 34 49.19 -35.96 -7.16
CA PRO A 34 48.56 -37.25 -7.39
C PRO A 34 49.54 -38.27 -8.05
N ALA A 35 49.32 -39.56 -7.83
CA ALA A 35 49.98 -40.59 -8.66
C ALA A 35 49.16 -41.88 -8.69
N ASN A 36 48.62 -42.14 -9.89
CA ASN A 36 48.04 -43.40 -10.38
C ASN A 36 49.07 -44.56 -10.25
N PRO A 37 48.68 -45.84 -10.08
CA PRO A 37 48.23 -46.63 -11.23
C PRO A 37 47.10 -47.64 -10.92
N TYR A 38 46.23 -47.85 -11.92
CA TYR A 38 45.49 -49.07 -12.32
C TYR A 38 44.01 -48.78 -12.59
N TRP A 39 43.71 -48.32 -13.80
CA TRP A 39 42.44 -48.55 -14.47
C TRP A 39 42.70 -48.90 -15.94
N VAL A 40 42.37 -50.13 -16.30
CA VAL A 40 42.19 -50.60 -17.68
C VAL A 40 40.75 -51.11 -17.73
N GLY A 41 39.95 -50.61 -18.66
CA GLY A 41 38.60 -51.14 -18.90
C GLY A 41 37.60 -50.15 -19.48
N SER A 42 37.79 -49.84 -20.77
CA SER A 42 36.77 -49.52 -21.80
C SER A 42 35.69 -48.48 -21.50
N GLU A 43 35.97 -47.23 -21.89
CA GLU A 43 35.03 -46.40 -22.65
C GLU A 43 34.79 -47.06 -24.01
N GLU A 44 33.54 -47.37 -24.36
CA GLU A 44 32.99 -47.49 -25.74
C GLU A 44 31.57 -48.07 -25.66
N ALA A 45 30.56 -47.21 -25.43
CA ALA A 45 29.16 -47.51 -25.77
C ALA A 45 28.29 -46.23 -25.67
N PHE A 46 28.70 -45.13 -26.30
CA PHE A 46 27.79 -44.02 -26.59
C PHE A 46 28.13 -43.48 -27.97
N GLY A 47 27.36 -43.92 -28.97
CA GLY A 47 27.45 -43.46 -30.35
C GLY A 47 26.20 -43.85 -31.14
N ASP A 48 25.46 -42.82 -31.52
CA ASP A 48 24.51 -42.70 -32.64
C ASP A 48 23.19 -43.50 -32.63
N VAL A 49 22.07 -42.77 -32.54
CA VAL A 49 21.06 -42.58 -33.62
C VAL A 49 19.90 -41.77 -33.03
N TYR A 50 19.74 -40.50 -33.43
CA TYR A 50 18.43 -39.84 -33.48
C TYR A 50 18.39 -38.89 -34.67
N ASP A 51 17.73 -39.36 -35.73
CA ASP A 51 17.29 -38.57 -36.88
C ASP A 51 15.87 -38.02 -36.61
N TYR A 52 15.63 -36.77 -37.00
CA TYR A 52 14.40 -36.00 -36.75
C TYR A 52 13.38 -36.23 -37.87
N GLY A 53 12.11 -36.51 -37.56
CA GLY A 53 11.08 -36.45 -38.61
C GLY A 53 9.63 -36.86 -38.29
N ARG A 54 8.88 -35.97 -37.62
CA ARG A 54 7.41 -35.74 -37.76
C ARG A 54 6.38 -36.75 -37.17
N PRO A 55 5.13 -36.29 -36.90
CA PRO A 55 4.38 -36.59 -35.67
C PRO A 55 3.20 -37.54 -35.88
N VAL A 56 2.78 -38.27 -34.83
CA VAL A 56 1.47 -38.95 -34.83
C VAL A 56 0.78 -38.86 -33.47
N SER A 57 -0.51 -38.55 -33.56
CA SER A 57 -1.53 -38.32 -32.54
C SER A 57 -1.92 -39.56 -31.73
N ALA A 58 -2.60 -39.29 -30.61
CA ALA A 58 -3.28 -40.21 -29.71
C ALA A 58 -4.28 -41.18 -30.39
N ASP A 59 -4.46 -42.31 -29.69
CA ASP A 59 -5.46 -43.37 -29.82
C ASP A 59 -5.27 -44.43 -30.92
N ASP A 60 -4.56 -45.51 -30.54
CA ASP A 60 -4.82 -46.93 -30.87
C ASP A 60 -3.66 -47.77 -30.29
N ALA A 61 -3.78 -49.01 -29.82
CA ALA A 61 -4.87 -49.83 -29.34
C ALA A 61 -4.18 -51.02 -28.65
N ALA A 62 -4.69 -51.40 -27.48
CA ALA A 62 -4.23 -52.55 -26.71
C ALA A 62 -4.58 -53.88 -27.39
N SER A 63 -3.68 -54.86 -27.33
CA SER A 63 -3.99 -56.25 -26.95
C SER A 63 -2.67 -56.97 -26.64
N THR A 64 -2.51 -57.57 -25.46
CA THR A 64 -2.90 -58.98 -25.29
C THR A 64 -3.28 -59.26 -23.82
N ILE A 65 -4.58 -59.44 -23.62
CA ILE A 65 -5.26 -60.41 -22.74
C ILE A 65 -4.91 -60.39 -21.24
N ALA A 66 -5.84 -59.77 -20.50
CA ALA A 66 -6.14 -59.97 -19.09
C ALA A 66 -6.75 -61.34 -18.80
N THR A 67 -6.57 -61.84 -17.57
CA THR A 67 -7.58 -62.44 -16.66
C THR A 67 -6.82 -63.15 -15.52
N THR A 68 -7.10 -63.07 -14.21
CA THR A 68 -8.18 -62.54 -13.34
C THR A 68 -7.52 -62.56 -11.93
N PHE A 69 -7.69 -61.64 -10.98
CA PHE A 69 -8.91 -61.42 -10.21
C PHE A 69 -8.81 -60.11 -9.39
N SER A 70 -9.90 -59.35 -9.45
CA SER A 70 -10.19 -58.12 -8.72
C SER A 70 -10.81 -58.45 -7.35
N HIS A 71 -10.54 -57.67 -6.30
CA HIS A 71 -11.56 -56.84 -5.64
C HIS A 71 -11.07 -55.99 -4.46
N ARG A 72 -11.38 -54.68 -4.56
CA ARG A 72 -11.98 -53.75 -3.56
C ARG A 72 -11.35 -53.51 -2.17
N SER A 73 -10.88 -52.26 -2.03
CA SER A 73 -11.33 -51.18 -1.11
C SER A 73 -11.45 -51.38 0.41
N ASN A 74 -10.90 -50.36 1.09
CA ASN A 74 -11.25 -49.73 2.38
C ASN A 74 -10.57 -50.16 3.68
N SER A 75 -10.04 -49.11 4.33
CA SER A 75 -9.92 -48.82 5.77
C SER A 75 -8.92 -49.60 6.63
N SER A 76 -7.99 -48.81 7.18
CA SER A 76 -7.50 -48.81 8.57
C SER A 76 -6.51 -49.89 9.03
N ALA A 77 -5.37 -49.36 9.49
CA ALA A 77 -4.47 -49.87 10.53
C ALA A 77 -3.35 -50.85 10.18
N ALA A 78 -2.17 -50.46 10.69
CA ALA A 78 -1.05 -51.27 11.17
C ALA A 78 -0.22 -52.10 10.17
N VAL A 79 0.98 -51.56 9.89
CA VAL A 79 2.29 -52.24 9.88
C VAL A 79 2.29 -53.75 9.62
N THR A 80 2.88 -54.18 8.50
CA THR A 80 3.91 -55.24 8.48
C THR A 80 4.59 -55.32 7.11
N ALA A 81 5.91 -55.51 7.16
CA ALA A 81 6.82 -55.64 6.04
C ALA A 81 6.52 -56.86 5.14
N GLY A 82 6.86 -56.74 3.86
CA GLY A 82 6.77 -57.85 2.91
C GLY A 82 7.44 -57.52 1.58
N GLY A 83 8.78 -57.54 1.56
CA GLY A 83 9.57 -57.49 0.33
C GLY A 83 9.51 -58.79 -0.46
N SER A 84 9.55 -58.69 -1.79
CA SER A 84 9.98 -59.78 -2.65
C SER A 84 11.51 -59.92 -2.56
N PRO A 85 12.07 -61.14 -2.54
CA PRO A 85 13.47 -61.35 -2.19
C PRO A 85 14.41 -60.94 -3.33
N LEU A 86 15.42 -60.16 -2.96
CA LEU A 86 16.59 -59.85 -3.78
C LEU A 86 17.40 -61.13 -4.08
N PRO A 87 18.13 -61.19 -5.20
CA PRO A 87 19.02 -62.32 -5.49
C PRO A 87 20.08 -62.50 -4.39
N ALA A 88 20.42 -63.76 -4.09
CA ALA A 88 21.07 -64.25 -2.86
C ALA A 88 22.53 -63.81 -2.57
N GLY A 89 22.96 -62.65 -3.09
CA GLY A 89 24.24 -62.01 -2.77
C GLY A 89 24.13 -60.52 -2.38
N ALA A 90 22.95 -59.90 -2.48
CA ALA A 90 22.78 -58.46 -2.30
C ALA A 90 22.63 -58.01 -0.82
N SER A 91 22.01 -58.81 0.04
CA SER A 91 21.63 -58.39 1.40
C SER A 91 22.78 -58.00 2.35
N PRO A 92 23.95 -58.69 2.37
CA PRO A 92 25.07 -58.29 3.23
C PRO A 92 25.75 -56.99 2.77
N GLN A 93 25.78 -56.76 1.45
CA GLN A 93 26.40 -55.57 0.84
C GLN A 93 25.55 -54.32 1.06
N ILE A 94 24.21 -54.45 0.98
CA ILE A 94 23.28 -53.36 1.28
C ILE A 94 23.37 -52.96 2.75
N GLY A 95 23.28 -53.92 3.68
CA GLY A 95 23.38 -53.62 5.12
C GLY A 95 24.77 -53.16 5.58
N GLY A 96 25.83 -53.51 4.85
CA GLY A 96 27.17 -52.93 5.05
C GLY A 96 27.26 -51.48 4.56
N THR A 97 26.65 -51.19 3.41
CA THR A 97 26.67 -49.84 2.81
C THR A 97 25.84 -48.86 3.62
N GLN A 98 24.66 -49.26 4.13
CA GLN A 98 23.82 -48.41 5.00
C GLN A 98 24.56 -48.00 6.29
N ARG A 99 25.14 -48.97 7.02
CA ARG A 99 25.96 -48.67 8.21
C ARG A 99 27.15 -47.79 7.89
N GLY A 100 27.80 -48.01 6.74
CA GLY A 100 28.87 -47.14 6.28
C GLY A 100 28.41 -45.70 6.03
N LEU A 101 27.21 -45.50 5.48
CA LEU A 101 26.64 -44.16 5.27
C LEU A 101 26.26 -43.48 6.59
N GLU A 102 25.71 -44.22 7.55
CA GLU A 102 25.41 -43.71 8.89
C GLU A 102 26.68 -43.23 9.60
N GLU A 103 27.73 -44.06 9.61
CA GLU A 103 29.04 -43.68 10.17
C GLU A 103 29.63 -42.47 9.43
N ALA A 104 29.57 -42.46 8.10
CA ALA A 104 30.06 -41.34 7.29
C ALA A 104 29.29 -40.04 7.56
N LEU A 105 27.99 -40.11 7.82
CA LEU A 105 27.18 -38.95 8.18
C LEU A 105 27.62 -38.37 9.53
N VAL A 106 27.87 -39.22 10.53
CA VAL A 106 28.41 -38.79 11.83
C VAL A 106 29.78 -38.13 11.67
N ASN A 107 30.66 -38.73 10.87
CA ASN A 107 31.98 -38.15 10.58
C ASN A 107 31.84 -36.77 9.94
N TRP A 108 31.02 -36.65 8.89
CA TRP A 108 30.81 -35.37 8.22
C TRP A 108 30.30 -34.28 9.18
N TRP A 109 29.34 -34.59 10.06
CA TRP A 109 28.89 -33.64 11.08
C TRP A 109 29.96 -33.28 12.12
N SER A 110 30.87 -34.20 12.42
CA SER A 110 31.90 -34.01 13.44
C SER A 110 33.10 -33.22 12.93
N ASP A 111 33.62 -33.55 11.75
CA ASP A 111 34.90 -33.02 11.24
C ASP A 111 34.89 -32.69 9.74
N GLY A 112 33.72 -32.75 9.09
CA GLY A 112 33.57 -32.48 7.67
C GLY A 112 34.07 -33.59 6.74
N ARG A 113 34.48 -34.74 7.27
CA ARG A 113 35.03 -35.83 6.47
C ARG A 113 33.96 -36.48 5.60
N LEU A 114 34.15 -36.40 4.29
CA LEU A 114 33.26 -37.01 3.30
C LEU A 114 33.48 -38.53 3.18
N PRO A 115 32.44 -39.29 2.76
CA PRO A 115 32.55 -40.70 2.40
C PRO A 115 33.73 -41.02 1.46
N THR A 116 34.22 -42.25 1.54
CA THR A 116 35.25 -42.74 0.61
C THR A 116 34.67 -42.94 -0.80
N PRO A 117 35.49 -42.92 -1.86
CA PRO A 117 35.01 -43.19 -3.22
C PRO A 117 34.34 -44.57 -3.37
N ALA A 118 34.77 -45.57 -2.61
CA ALA A 118 34.14 -46.89 -2.59
C ALA A 118 32.74 -46.86 -1.97
N LEU A 119 32.56 -46.10 -0.88
CA LEU A 119 31.26 -45.93 -0.23
C LEU A 119 30.31 -45.07 -1.08
N LEU A 120 30.83 -44.01 -1.73
CA LEU A 120 30.09 -43.24 -2.73
C LEU A 120 29.55 -44.14 -3.84
N ARG A 121 30.42 -44.94 -4.48
CA ARG A 121 30.02 -45.86 -5.56
C ARG A 121 28.93 -46.83 -5.10
N ASN A 122 29.09 -47.44 -3.93
CA ASN A 122 28.10 -48.39 -3.41
C ASN A 122 26.76 -47.70 -3.07
N GLY A 123 26.80 -46.48 -2.52
CA GLY A 123 25.60 -45.69 -2.24
C GLY A 123 24.85 -45.27 -3.51
N LEU A 124 25.56 -44.86 -4.57
CA LEU A 124 24.94 -44.54 -5.86
C LEU A 124 24.29 -45.77 -6.51
N LEU A 125 24.92 -46.95 -6.42
CA LEU A 125 24.32 -48.20 -6.90
C LEU A 125 23.04 -48.56 -6.12
N MET A 126 22.97 -48.26 -4.82
CA MET A 126 21.74 -48.44 -4.05
C MET A 126 20.61 -47.53 -4.57
N LEU A 127 20.92 -46.27 -4.86
CA LEU A 127 19.95 -45.32 -5.42
C LEU A 127 19.44 -45.77 -6.80
N GLU A 128 20.33 -46.19 -7.69
CA GLU A 128 19.96 -46.71 -9.02
C GLU A 128 19.15 -48.01 -8.93
N ALA A 129 19.40 -48.85 -7.91
CA ALA A 129 18.61 -50.04 -7.64
C ALA A 129 17.22 -49.74 -7.03
N GLY A 130 16.86 -48.46 -6.86
CA GLY A 130 15.59 -48.02 -6.27
C GLY A 130 15.49 -48.29 -4.77
N ILE A 131 16.62 -48.49 -4.09
CA ILE A 131 16.63 -48.69 -2.63
C ILE A 131 16.47 -47.33 -1.96
N ASP A 132 15.41 -47.22 -1.17
CA ASP A 132 15.10 -46.00 -0.42
C ASP A 132 16.14 -45.77 0.69
N ILE A 133 16.79 -44.60 0.66
CA ILE A 133 17.70 -44.14 1.72
C ILE A 133 17.26 -42.76 2.20
N GLU A 134 17.52 -42.43 3.47
CA GLU A 134 17.11 -41.13 4.02
C GLU A 134 17.72 -39.94 3.27
N GLU A 135 17.01 -38.82 3.21
CA GLU A 135 17.44 -37.60 2.51
C GLU A 135 18.80 -37.10 3.01
N SER A 136 19.10 -37.24 4.31
CA SER A 136 20.41 -36.91 4.89
C SER A 136 21.57 -37.67 4.21
N HIS A 137 21.37 -38.96 3.94
CA HIS A 137 22.33 -39.79 3.22
C HIS A 137 22.40 -39.41 1.73
N ARG A 138 21.27 -39.08 1.10
CA ARG A 138 21.24 -38.63 -0.31
C ARG A 138 22.01 -37.32 -0.50
N SER A 139 21.80 -36.35 0.38
CA SER A 139 22.51 -35.07 0.31
C SER A 139 23.99 -35.24 0.65
N LEU A 140 24.35 -36.14 1.58
CA LEU A 140 25.75 -36.50 1.82
C LEU A 140 26.39 -37.12 0.59
N LEU A 141 25.70 -38.04 -0.09
CA LEU A 141 26.16 -38.64 -1.34
C LEU A 141 26.30 -37.61 -2.46
N LEU A 142 25.35 -36.67 -2.61
CA LEU A 142 25.46 -35.58 -3.58
C LEU A 142 26.67 -34.68 -3.29
N ARG A 143 26.85 -34.25 -2.04
CA ARG A 143 28.02 -33.46 -1.63
C ARG A 143 29.33 -34.19 -1.93
N THR A 144 29.36 -35.48 -1.67
CA THR A 144 30.52 -36.35 -1.95
C THR A 144 30.77 -36.51 -3.46
N ALA A 145 29.70 -36.68 -4.23
CA ALA A 145 29.75 -36.79 -5.69
C ALA A 145 30.28 -35.51 -6.33
N LEU A 146 29.83 -34.34 -5.86
CA LEU A 146 30.31 -33.03 -6.29
C LEU A 146 31.78 -32.82 -5.93
N TYR A 147 32.18 -33.18 -4.69
CA TYR A 147 33.57 -33.05 -4.24
C TYR A 147 34.56 -33.91 -5.04
N TYR A 148 34.19 -35.16 -5.37
CA TYR A 148 35.03 -36.02 -6.21
C TYR A 148 34.78 -35.83 -7.71
N GLN A 149 33.81 -35.00 -8.09
CA GLN A 149 33.29 -34.82 -9.46
C GLN A 149 32.97 -36.16 -10.15
N ARG A 150 32.33 -37.08 -9.41
CA ARG A 150 32.00 -38.45 -9.87
C ARG A 150 30.58 -38.82 -9.49
N GLY A 151 29.82 -39.31 -10.47
CA GLY A 151 28.43 -39.74 -10.25
C GLY A 151 27.48 -38.62 -9.86
N MET A 152 27.82 -37.36 -10.18
CA MET A 152 27.05 -36.17 -9.80
C MET A 152 25.61 -36.21 -10.31
N VAL A 153 25.41 -36.57 -11.58
CA VAL A 153 24.09 -36.67 -12.21
C VAL A 153 23.22 -37.73 -11.54
N THR A 154 23.78 -38.91 -11.28
CA THR A 154 23.08 -39.98 -10.54
C THR A 154 22.70 -39.50 -9.14
N ALA A 155 23.63 -38.91 -8.39
CA ALA A 155 23.34 -38.40 -7.05
C ALA A 155 22.24 -37.32 -7.05
N LEU A 156 22.27 -36.43 -8.05
CA LEU A 156 21.35 -35.30 -8.19
C LEU A 156 19.93 -35.76 -8.52
N LYS A 157 19.76 -36.69 -9.47
CA LYS A 157 18.45 -37.24 -9.89
C LYS A 157 17.64 -37.87 -8.76
N HIS A 158 18.30 -38.28 -7.69
CA HIS A 158 17.68 -38.96 -6.55
C HIS A 158 17.43 -38.05 -5.34
N GLN A 159 17.75 -36.76 -5.42
CA GLN A 159 17.36 -35.81 -4.36
C GLN A 159 15.84 -35.60 -4.36
N SER A 160 15.28 -35.37 -3.18
CA SER A 160 13.84 -35.11 -3.03
C SER A 160 13.51 -33.70 -2.51
N ASP A 161 14.50 -33.00 -1.94
CA ASP A 161 14.36 -31.66 -1.38
C ASP A 161 15.10 -30.62 -2.25
N PRO A 162 14.38 -29.76 -3.01
CA PRO A 162 15.01 -28.77 -3.89
C PRO A 162 15.79 -27.68 -3.16
N GLU A 163 15.37 -27.26 -1.97
CA GLU A 163 16.06 -26.24 -1.18
C GLU A 163 17.39 -26.77 -0.65
N ARG A 164 17.37 -27.99 -0.09
CA ARG A 164 18.58 -28.67 0.36
C ARG A 164 19.53 -28.96 -0.80
N THR A 165 19.00 -29.34 -1.96
CA THR A 165 19.78 -29.54 -3.19
C THR A 165 20.49 -28.25 -3.59
N ALA A 166 19.80 -27.11 -3.59
CA ALA A 166 20.38 -25.82 -3.89
C ALA A 166 21.51 -25.43 -2.92
N LEU A 167 21.34 -25.68 -1.62
CA LEU A 167 22.39 -25.43 -0.61
C LEU A 167 23.66 -26.27 -0.87
N VAL A 168 23.50 -27.56 -1.19
CA VAL A 168 24.63 -28.45 -1.50
C VAL A 168 25.32 -28.04 -2.82
N MET A 169 24.54 -27.64 -3.83
CA MET A 169 25.06 -27.12 -5.09
C MET A 169 25.82 -25.81 -4.89
N ARG A 170 25.29 -24.90 -4.06
CA ARG A 170 25.95 -23.65 -3.69
C ARG A 170 27.29 -23.90 -2.99
N GLU A 171 27.34 -24.84 -2.05
CA GLU A 171 28.60 -25.22 -1.39
C GLU A 171 29.66 -25.69 -2.39
N ALA A 172 29.27 -26.50 -3.38
CA ALA A 172 30.19 -26.98 -4.41
C ALA A 172 30.64 -25.87 -5.38
N VAL A 173 29.73 -24.98 -5.77
CA VAL A 173 30.04 -23.83 -6.63
C VAL A 173 30.98 -22.84 -5.94
N LEU A 174 30.76 -22.57 -4.66
CA LEU A 174 31.51 -21.58 -3.89
C LEU A 174 32.72 -22.16 -3.13
N ASP A 175 33.11 -23.41 -3.39
CA ASP A 175 34.32 -24.01 -2.81
C ASP A 175 35.57 -23.34 -3.43
N PRO A 176 36.34 -22.57 -2.64
CA PRO A 176 37.51 -21.87 -3.18
C PRO A 176 38.67 -22.80 -3.55
N ALA A 177 38.71 -24.02 -3.00
CA ALA A 177 39.75 -24.99 -3.29
C ALA A 177 39.43 -25.78 -4.57
N ARG A 178 38.14 -26.10 -4.78
CA ARG A 178 37.67 -26.93 -5.90
C ARG A 178 36.27 -26.50 -6.34
N PRO A 179 36.12 -25.35 -7.00
CA PRO A 179 34.82 -24.87 -7.43
C PRO A 179 34.22 -25.81 -8.49
N LEU A 180 32.92 -26.03 -8.41
CA LEU A 180 32.18 -26.68 -9.50
C LEU A 180 32.22 -25.77 -10.74
N GLY A 181 32.92 -26.21 -11.78
CA GLY A 181 33.11 -25.41 -13.00
C GLY A 181 31.80 -25.17 -13.76
N GLY A 182 31.73 -24.07 -14.51
CA GLY A 182 30.54 -23.68 -15.27
C GLY A 182 30.06 -24.73 -16.28
N ALA A 183 30.98 -25.49 -16.89
CA ALA A 183 30.66 -26.58 -17.80
C ALA A 183 29.95 -27.74 -17.08
N ASP A 184 30.41 -28.11 -15.89
CA ASP A 184 29.81 -29.16 -15.08
C ASP A 184 28.46 -28.73 -14.51
N LEU A 185 28.35 -27.48 -14.04
CA LEU A 185 27.08 -26.91 -13.60
C LEU A 185 26.04 -26.92 -14.74
N THR A 186 26.42 -26.45 -15.92
CA THR A 186 25.56 -26.46 -17.12
C THR A 186 25.15 -27.88 -17.49
N ARG A 187 26.07 -28.84 -17.40
CA ARG A 187 25.79 -30.24 -17.66
C ARG A 187 24.77 -30.80 -16.67
N LEU A 188 24.93 -30.55 -15.37
CA LEU A 188 24.01 -31.02 -14.34
C LEU A 188 22.60 -30.47 -14.53
N ILE A 189 22.47 -29.20 -14.89
CA ILE A 189 21.16 -28.57 -15.19
C ILE A 189 20.47 -29.25 -16.38
N LYS A 190 21.23 -29.61 -17.43
CA LYS A 190 20.69 -30.23 -18.63
C LYS A 190 20.35 -31.71 -18.44
N GLU A 191 21.13 -32.44 -17.65
CA GLU A 191 20.98 -33.89 -17.48
C GLU A 191 20.02 -34.29 -16.35
N ASP A 192 19.72 -33.37 -15.43
CA ASP A 192 18.74 -33.58 -14.36
C ASP A 192 17.35 -33.01 -14.73
N PRO A 193 16.32 -33.86 -14.92
CA PRO A 193 14.96 -33.39 -15.18
C PRO A 193 14.36 -32.62 -13.98
N GLY A 194 14.92 -32.79 -12.78
CA GLY A 194 14.53 -32.04 -11.58
C GLY A 194 15.09 -30.61 -11.51
N SER A 195 15.94 -30.20 -12.46
CA SER A 195 16.60 -28.89 -12.43
C SER A 195 15.69 -27.67 -12.31
N PRO A 196 14.48 -27.62 -12.88
CA PRO A 196 13.58 -26.48 -12.69
C PRO A 196 13.14 -26.27 -11.23
N LEU A 197 13.25 -27.29 -10.37
CA LEU A 197 12.84 -27.20 -8.97
C LEU A 197 13.93 -26.62 -8.06
N TRP A 198 15.20 -26.92 -8.31
CA TRP A 198 16.31 -26.47 -7.44
C TRP A 198 17.11 -25.30 -8.02
N VAL A 199 17.09 -25.07 -9.34
CA VAL A 199 17.83 -23.96 -9.97
C VAL A 199 17.41 -22.58 -9.46
N PRO A 200 16.11 -22.24 -9.32
CA PRO A 200 15.71 -20.93 -8.78
C PRO A 200 16.22 -20.71 -7.34
N ASN A 201 16.17 -21.76 -6.50
CA ASN A 201 16.70 -21.69 -5.14
C ASN A 201 18.22 -21.50 -5.13
N LEU A 202 18.94 -22.08 -6.11
CA LEU A 202 20.37 -21.87 -6.27
C LEU A 202 20.70 -20.44 -6.74
N GLU A 203 19.88 -19.87 -7.65
CA GLU A 203 20.02 -18.47 -8.07
C GLU A 203 19.93 -17.52 -6.87
N ASP A 204 18.93 -17.71 -6.00
CA ASP A 204 18.75 -16.89 -4.79
C ASP A 204 19.94 -17.04 -3.81
N GLU A 205 20.40 -18.27 -3.59
CA GLU A 205 21.56 -18.57 -2.75
C GLU A 205 22.87 -17.95 -3.27
N LEU A 206 23.08 -17.97 -4.58
CA LEU A 206 24.27 -17.36 -5.21
C LEU A 206 24.17 -15.84 -5.22
N ALA A 207 22.99 -15.26 -5.45
CA ALA A 207 22.77 -13.82 -5.38
C ALA A 207 23.08 -13.27 -3.98
N MET A 208 22.72 -14.02 -2.92
CA MET A 208 23.13 -13.68 -1.55
C MET A 208 24.65 -13.80 -1.36
N ALA A 209 25.29 -14.79 -1.97
CA ALA A 209 26.74 -14.97 -1.89
C ALA A 209 27.54 -13.88 -2.64
N MET A 210 26.98 -13.23 -3.67
CA MET A 210 27.61 -12.06 -4.32
C MET A 210 27.87 -10.93 -3.33
N LEU A 211 27.00 -10.78 -2.32
CA LEU A 211 27.09 -9.75 -1.28
C LEU A 211 28.06 -10.14 -0.15
N SER A 212 28.69 -11.31 -0.22
CA SER A 212 29.67 -11.76 0.75
C SER A 212 30.91 -10.83 0.76
N PRO A 213 31.48 -10.50 1.94
CA PRO A 213 32.73 -9.75 2.03
C PRO A 213 33.96 -10.55 1.58
N ASP A 214 33.83 -11.85 1.32
CA ASP A 214 34.91 -12.69 0.75
C ASP A 214 34.97 -12.51 -0.79
N PRO A 215 36.05 -11.90 -1.32
CA PRO A 215 36.14 -11.57 -2.74
C PRO A 215 36.23 -12.82 -3.64
N ILE A 216 36.77 -13.94 -3.15
CA ILE A 216 36.84 -15.17 -3.94
C ILE A 216 35.45 -15.76 -4.10
N ARG A 217 34.66 -15.80 -3.02
CA ARG A 217 33.28 -16.30 -3.05
C ARG A 217 32.35 -15.40 -3.86
N SER A 218 32.49 -14.09 -3.75
CA SER A 218 31.70 -13.14 -4.54
C SER A 218 31.96 -13.32 -6.04
N GLU A 219 33.23 -13.49 -6.44
CA GLU A 219 33.58 -13.73 -7.84
C GLU A 219 33.06 -15.09 -8.35
N LEU A 220 33.20 -16.16 -7.57
CA LEU A 220 32.64 -17.48 -7.93
C LEU A 220 31.10 -17.44 -8.06
N ALA A 221 30.43 -16.69 -7.20
CA ALA A 221 28.98 -16.49 -7.27
C ALA A 221 28.56 -15.75 -8.54
N ASN A 222 29.27 -14.66 -8.88
CA ASN A 222 29.03 -13.90 -10.12
C ASN A 222 29.18 -14.80 -11.35
N GLN A 223 30.29 -15.53 -11.44
CA GLN A 223 30.56 -16.43 -12.57
C GLN A 223 29.49 -17.52 -12.67
N ALA A 224 29.05 -18.09 -11.55
CA ALA A 224 28.03 -19.13 -11.56
C ALA A 224 26.65 -18.62 -12.00
N LEU A 225 26.27 -17.40 -11.62
CA LEU A 225 25.01 -16.77 -12.07
C LEU A 225 25.01 -16.52 -13.58
N ASP A 226 26.10 -16.00 -14.14
CA ASP A 226 26.23 -15.83 -15.60
C ASP A 226 26.08 -17.17 -16.34
N GLN A 227 26.61 -18.25 -15.77
CA GLN A 227 26.47 -19.59 -16.34
C GLN A 227 25.05 -20.17 -16.16
N LEU A 228 24.35 -19.87 -15.06
CA LEU A 228 22.96 -20.26 -14.86
C LEU A 228 22.04 -19.61 -15.88
N ASP A 229 22.22 -18.31 -16.14
CA ASP A 229 21.48 -17.58 -17.17
C ASP A 229 21.70 -18.19 -18.56
N ALA A 230 22.96 -18.54 -18.88
CA ALA A 230 23.31 -19.19 -20.14
C ALA A 230 22.76 -20.62 -20.24
N ALA A 231 22.80 -21.40 -19.16
CA ALA A 231 22.38 -22.80 -19.13
C ALA A 231 20.85 -22.96 -19.18
N THR A 232 20.11 -22.01 -18.60
CA THR A 232 18.64 -22.03 -18.53
C THR A 232 17.95 -21.40 -19.75
N GLN A 233 18.72 -20.91 -20.75
CA GLN A 233 18.19 -20.16 -21.89
C GLN A 233 17.27 -19.00 -21.50
N LYS A 234 17.51 -18.35 -20.36
CA LYS A 234 16.98 -17.01 -20.13
C LYS A 234 17.64 -16.10 -21.17
N GLN A 235 16.93 -15.82 -22.27
CA GLN A 235 17.45 -14.92 -23.30
C GLN A 235 17.86 -13.60 -22.62
N PRO A 236 19.09 -13.10 -22.81
CA PRO A 236 19.47 -11.82 -22.25
C PRO A 236 18.50 -10.79 -22.83
N MET A 237 17.80 -10.07 -21.95
CA MET A 237 16.74 -9.12 -22.30
C MET A 237 17.19 -8.02 -23.27
N THR A 238 18.52 -7.88 -23.47
CA THR A 238 19.16 -6.99 -24.43
C THR A 238 19.13 -7.48 -25.88
N ALA A 239 19.02 -8.79 -26.16
CA ALA A 239 19.03 -9.33 -27.52
C ALA A 239 17.62 -9.40 -28.18
N LEU A 240 16.56 -9.49 -27.37
CA LEU A 240 15.17 -9.43 -27.84
C LEU A 240 14.73 -8.03 -28.27
N LEU A 241 15.40 -6.98 -27.77
CA LEU A 241 15.04 -5.59 -28.08
C LEU A 241 15.54 -5.16 -29.47
N THR A 242 16.69 -5.62 -29.96
CA THR A 242 17.27 -5.02 -31.19
C THR A 242 16.72 -5.58 -32.49
N HIS A 243 16.36 -6.87 -32.58
CA HIS A 243 15.90 -7.45 -33.86
C HIS A 243 14.38 -7.33 -34.08
N HIS A 244 13.56 -7.24 -33.03
CA HIS A 244 12.10 -7.05 -33.18
C HIS A 244 11.69 -5.58 -33.38
N ILE A 245 12.61 -4.64 -33.12
CA ILE A 245 12.41 -3.19 -33.23
C ILE A 245 12.64 -2.65 -34.65
N GLU A 246 13.20 -3.40 -35.61
CA GLU A 246 13.47 -2.82 -36.93
C GLU A 246 12.36 -3.08 -37.98
N GLU A 247 11.64 -4.20 -37.86
CA GLU A 247 10.56 -4.56 -38.81
C GLU A 247 9.16 -4.14 -38.35
N SER A 248 8.94 -3.91 -37.05
CA SER A 248 7.62 -3.61 -36.47
C SER A 248 7.22 -2.13 -36.54
N TRP A 249 8.16 -1.19 -36.59
CA TRP A 249 7.85 0.24 -36.45
C TRP A 249 7.13 0.85 -37.64
N ARG A 250 7.31 0.31 -38.86
CA ARG A 250 6.60 0.80 -40.07
C ARG A 250 5.09 0.54 -40.06
N GLN A 251 4.64 -0.47 -39.32
CA GLN A 251 3.22 -0.84 -39.25
C GLN A 251 2.50 -0.19 -38.05
N TRP A 252 3.23 0.13 -36.98
CA TRP A 252 2.69 0.70 -35.75
C TRP A 252 2.77 2.23 -35.66
N LEU A 253 3.61 2.91 -36.46
CA LEU A 253 3.69 4.38 -36.52
C LEU A 253 2.33 5.11 -36.60
N PRO A 254 1.38 4.74 -37.49
CA PRO A 254 0.06 5.40 -37.52
C PRO A 254 -0.81 5.06 -36.31
N ARG A 255 -0.62 3.88 -35.68
CA ARG A 255 -1.38 3.46 -34.49
C ARG A 255 -0.86 4.10 -33.20
N ILE A 256 0.45 4.26 -33.08
CA ILE A 256 1.09 5.01 -31.99
C ILE A 256 0.78 6.50 -32.14
N GLY A 257 0.78 7.04 -33.37
CA GLY A 257 0.33 8.41 -33.64
C GLY A 257 -1.14 8.64 -33.26
N ALA A 258 -2.03 7.69 -33.59
CA ALA A 258 -3.43 7.74 -33.19
C ALA A 258 -3.64 7.59 -31.67
N LEU A 259 -2.87 6.73 -31.00
CA LEU A 259 -2.92 6.56 -29.55
C LEU A 259 -2.35 7.79 -28.82
N ALA A 260 -1.25 8.37 -29.30
CA ALA A 260 -0.70 9.60 -28.75
C ALA A 260 -1.65 10.78 -28.96
N LEU A 261 -2.28 10.90 -30.14
CA LEU A 261 -3.32 11.89 -30.39
C LEU A 261 -4.54 11.67 -29.50
N PHE A 262 -4.95 10.41 -29.27
CA PHE A 262 -6.04 10.06 -28.36
C PHE A 262 -5.70 10.42 -26.91
N ILE A 263 -4.48 10.16 -26.45
CA ILE A 263 -4.02 10.53 -25.10
C ILE A 263 -3.96 12.05 -24.97
N VAL A 264 -3.42 12.77 -25.95
CA VAL A 264 -3.40 14.25 -25.94
C VAL A 264 -4.83 14.80 -25.96
N LEU A 265 -5.72 14.25 -26.78
CA LEU A 265 -7.13 14.63 -26.79
C LEU A 265 -7.80 14.32 -25.46
N ALA A 266 -7.55 13.15 -24.86
CA ALA A 266 -8.08 12.76 -23.56
C ALA A 266 -7.55 13.67 -22.44
N VAL A 267 -6.29 14.09 -22.50
CA VAL A 267 -5.69 15.07 -21.58
C VAL A 267 -6.29 16.45 -21.80
N VAL A 268 -6.44 16.92 -23.05
CA VAL A 268 -7.09 18.21 -23.34
C VAL A 268 -8.55 18.17 -22.92
N VAL A 269 -9.26 17.07 -23.13
CA VAL A 269 -10.64 16.86 -22.66
C VAL A 269 -10.67 16.78 -21.15
N ALA A 270 -9.74 16.09 -20.48
CA ALA A 270 -9.66 16.05 -19.02
C ALA A 270 -9.29 17.42 -18.42
N LEU A 271 -8.45 18.20 -19.09
CA LEU A 271 -8.12 19.58 -18.72
C LEU A 271 -9.28 20.52 -19.01
N ALA A 272 -10.03 20.31 -20.10
CA ALA A 272 -11.22 21.08 -20.43
C ALA A 272 -12.40 20.73 -19.50
N ILE A 273 -12.57 19.46 -19.14
CA ILE A 273 -13.50 18.98 -18.10
C ILE A 273 -13.04 19.50 -16.75
N GLY A 274 -11.76 19.43 -16.42
CA GLY A 274 -11.19 19.99 -15.20
C GLY A 274 -11.40 21.50 -15.14
N TRP A 275 -11.24 22.20 -16.25
CA TRP A 275 -11.56 23.63 -16.38
C TRP A 275 -13.08 23.88 -16.24
N LEU A 276 -13.93 23.07 -16.88
CA LEU A 276 -15.39 23.16 -16.77
C LEU A 276 -15.87 22.91 -15.33
N VAL A 277 -15.32 21.88 -14.67
CA VAL A 277 -15.61 21.50 -13.29
C VAL A 277 -15.10 22.57 -12.34
N ASN A 278 -13.90 23.13 -12.58
CA ASN A 278 -13.36 24.22 -11.78
C ASN A 278 -14.12 25.55 -11.98
N THR A 279 -14.82 25.73 -13.12
CA THR A 279 -15.76 26.85 -13.30
C THR A 279 -17.13 26.65 -12.65
N GLN A 280 -17.39 25.48 -12.03
CA GLN A 280 -18.68 25.10 -11.44
C GLN A 280 -18.63 24.79 -9.93
N ILE A 281 -17.56 25.11 -9.22
CA ILE A 281 -17.52 24.95 -7.75
C ILE A 281 -18.13 26.20 -7.08
N ALA A 282 -19.40 26.46 -7.35
CA ALA A 282 -20.29 26.85 -6.26
C ALA A 282 -20.74 25.53 -5.64
N PRO A 283 -20.59 25.29 -4.33
CA PRO A 283 -21.22 24.12 -3.73
C PRO A 283 -22.71 24.18 -4.09
N ALA A 284 -23.26 23.07 -4.60
CA ALA A 284 -24.63 23.02 -5.06
C ALA A 284 -25.54 23.60 -3.97
N ARG A 285 -26.24 24.69 -4.28
CA ARG A 285 -27.14 25.34 -3.30
C ARG A 285 -28.21 24.34 -2.89
N VAL A 286 -28.58 24.36 -1.62
CA VAL A 286 -29.63 23.49 -1.09
C VAL A 286 -30.97 24.16 -1.30
N ARG A 287 -31.90 23.45 -1.95
CA ARG A 287 -33.25 23.97 -2.22
C ARG A 287 -34.16 23.76 -1.01
N ILE A 288 -34.70 24.86 -0.49
CA ILE A 288 -35.79 24.86 0.50
C ILE A 288 -37.12 25.03 -0.26
N PRO A 289 -38.08 24.10 -0.12
CA PRO A 289 -39.35 24.17 -0.85
C PRO A 289 -40.20 25.34 -0.35
N ASN A 290 -41.14 25.81 -1.18
CA ASN A 290 -42.14 26.75 -0.71
C ASN A 290 -43.07 26.05 0.29
N GLY A 291 -43.50 26.76 1.33
CA GLY A 291 -44.36 26.17 2.34
C GLY A 291 -44.66 27.08 3.51
N ASN A 292 -45.40 26.51 4.46
CA ASN A 292 -45.69 27.11 5.76
C ASN A 292 -44.83 26.41 6.80
N PHE A 293 -43.95 27.16 7.45
CA PHE A 293 -42.96 26.63 8.37
C PHE A 293 -43.17 27.20 9.77
N ALA A 294 -43.05 26.35 10.78
CA ALA A 294 -42.97 26.84 12.15
C ALA A 294 -41.58 27.44 12.38
N VAL A 295 -41.54 28.65 12.94
CA VAL A 295 -40.33 29.31 13.44
C VAL A 295 -40.59 29.78 14.86
N PHE A 296 -39.54 29.84 15.66
CA PHE A 296 -39.57 30.38 17.00
C PHE A 296 -39.50 31.91 17.00
N ASN A 297 -40.22 32.49 17.95
CA ASN A 297 -40.11 33.87 18.39
C ASN A 297 -39.04 33.97 19.49
N GLN A 298 -38.62 35.20 19.81
CA GLN A 298 -37.64 35.45 20.87
C GLN A 298 -38.13 35.05 22.28
N ASP A 299 -39.44 35.05 22.50
CA ASP A 299 -40.06 34.65 23.76
C ASP A 299 -40.22 33.12 23.90
N GLY A 300 -39.68 32.35 22.94
CA GLY A 300 -39.74 30.90 22.91
C GLY A 300 -41.06 30.33 22.37
N THR A 301 -42.04 31.18 22.04
CA THR A 301 -43.25 30.74 21.34
C THR A 301 -42.95 30.45 19.87
N SER A 302 -43.84 29.75 19.17
CA SER A 302 -43.69 29.52 17.72
C SER A 302 -44.76 30.24 16.93
N ARG A 303 -44.40 30.74 15.74
CA ARG A 303 -45.32 31.25 14.72
C ARG A 303 -45.12 30.52 13.40
N VAL A 304 -46.14 30.54 12.56
CA VAL A 304 -46.04 29.98 11.21
C VAL A 304 -45.71 31.09 10.23
N VAL A 305 -44.73 30.85 9.37
CA VAL A 305 -44.31 31.75 8.28
C VAL A 305 -44.49 31.06 6.94
N THR A 306 -45.03 31.80 5.97
CA THR A 306 -45.05 31.34 4.58
C THR A 306 -43.75 31.79 3.94
N ILE A 307 -42.98 30.83 3.40
CA ILE A 307 -41.71 31.10 2.71
C ILE A 307 -41.82 30.56 1.27
N PRO A 308 -41.48 31.35 0.24
CA PRO A 308 -41.42 30.87 -1.13
C PRO A 308 -40.22 29.94 -1.30
N ALA A 309 -40.16 29.17 -2.39
CA ALA A 309 -39.01 28.31 -2.62
C ALA A 309 -37.77 29.18 -2.86
N PHE A 310 -36.67 28.84 -2.19
CA PHE A 310 -35.38 29.51 -2.33
C PHE A 310 -34.26 28.47 -2.25
N GLU A 311 -33.06 28.84 -2.68
CA GLU A 311 -31.87 28.02 -2.50
C GLU A 311 -30.88 28.75 -1.60
N ILE A 312 -30.19 28.03 -0.74
CA ILE A 312 -29.25 28.58 0.24
C ILE A 312 -27.90 27.91 0.11
N ALA A 313 -26.83 28.68 0.31
CA ALA A 313 -25.49 28.13 0.34
C ALA A 313 -25.33 27.13 1.51
N PRO A 314 -24.74 25.94 1.27
CA PRO A 314 -24.57 24.93 2.32
C PRO A 314 -23.63 25.34 3.45
N PHE A 315 -22.75 26.30 3.17
CA PHE A 315 -21.74 26.83 4.09
C PHE A 315 -21.77 28.36 4.07
N GLU A 316 -21.11 28.99 5.04
CA GLU A 316 -20.77 30.40 5.01
C GLU A 316 -19.85 30.71 3.82
N VAL A 317 -19.87 31.97 3.37
CA VAL A 317 -18.96 32.43 2.32
C VAL A 317 -17.53 32.34 2.82
N THR A 318 -16.63 31.71 2.07
CA THR A 318 -15.23 31.52 2.49
C THR A 318 -14.33 32.69 2.10
N ASN A 319 -13.15 32.78 2.73
CA ASN A 319 -12.10 33.75 2.36
C ASN A 319 -11.76 33.66 0.86
N GLY A 320 -11.54 32.44 0.35
CA GLY A 320 -11.18 32.21 -1.04
C GLY A 320 -12.32 32.60 -2.00
N GLN A 321 -13.57 32.38 -1.60
CA GLN A 321 -14.75 32.83 -2.34
C GLN A 321 -14.83 34.36 -2.40
N TYR A 322 -14.75 35.04 -1.26
CA TYR A 322 -14.80 36.49 -1.17
C TYR A 322 -13.65 37.17 -1.94
N GLN A 323 -12.43 36.61 -1.83
CA GLN A 323 -11.26 37.12 -2.53
C GLN A 323 -11.44 37.13 -4.06
N ARG A 324 -12.15 36.16 -4.64
CA ARG A 324 -12.48 36.18 -6.08
C ARG A 324 -13.40 37.33 -6.46
N CYS A 325 -14.36 37.69 -5.61
CA CYS A 325 -15.23 38.84 -5.83
C CYS A 325 -14.43 40.15 -5.83
N VAL A 326 -13.51 40.28 -4.88
CA VAL A 326 -12.62 41.44 -4.72
C VAL A 326 -11.66 41.57 -5.92
N GLN A 327 -11.00 40.48 -6.33
CA GLN A 327 -10.11 40.46 -7.51
C GLN A 327 -10.83 40.87 -8.81
N ARG A 328 -12.14 40.63 -8.91
CA ARG A 328 -12.96 41.05 -10.04
C ARG A 328 -13.50 42.48 -9.92
N GLY A 329 -13.13 43.21 -8.85
CA GLY A 329 -13.59 44.58 -8.58
C GLY A 329 -15.07 44.68 -8.26
N ARG A 330 -15.68 43.60 -7.74
CA ARG A 330 -17.13 43.53 -7.45
C ARG A 330 -17.45 43.63 -5.96
N CYS A 331 -16.48 43.33 -5.10
CA CYS A 331 -16.59 43.49 -3.65
C CYS A 331 -15.51 44.44 -3.13
N PRO A 332 -15.77 45.18 -2.04
CA PRO A 332 -14.76 46.01 -1.40
C PRO A 332 -13.67 45.15 -0.75
N GLU A 333 -12.45 45.68 -0.69
CA GLU A 333 -11.40 45.12 0.17
C GLU A 333 -11.81 45.28 1.64
N LEU A 334 -11.56 44.26 2.44
CA LEU A 334 -11.83 44.28 3.88
C LEU A 334 -10.63 44.89 4.61
N ALA A 335 -10.89 45.84 5.51
CA ALA A 335 -9.85 46.61 6.19
C ALA A 335 -8.98 45.76 7.12
N ASN A 336 -9.56 44.74 7.77
CA ASN A 336 -8.83 43.81 8.62
C ASN A 336 -8.74 42.43 7.95
N GLY A 337 -7.51 41.93 7.80
CA GLY A 337 -7.23 40.61 7.24
C GLY A 337 -6.86 39.54 8.26
N ALA A 338 -6.89 39.86 9.55
CA ALA A 338 -6.56 38.94 10.65
C ALA A 338 -7.81 38.38 11.33
N SER A 339 -7.72 37.18 11.89
CA SER A 339 -8.68 36.63 12.86
C SER A 339 -8.19 36.86 14.30
N VAL A 340 -8.83 36.25 15.29
CA VAL A 340 -8.45 36.39 16.71
C VAL A 340 -7.01 35.95 16.97
N THR A 341 -6.61 34.81 16.38
CA THR A 341 -5.31 34.18 16.63
C THR A 341 -4.39 34.16 15.41
N ARG A 342 -4.87 34.58 14.23
CA ARG A 342 -4.15 34.41 12.95
C ARG A 342 -3.99 35.76 12.23
N ALA A 343 -2.77 36.29 12.22
CA ALA A 343 -2.47 37.60 11.63
C ALA A 343 -2.65 37.67 10.10
N THR A 344 -2.47 36.54 9.40
CA THR A 344 -2.54 36.44 7.93
C THR A 344 -3.81 35.75 7.44
N TYR A 345 -4.86 35.67 8.26
CA TYR A 345 -6.07 34.88 8.01
C TYR A 345 -6.63 34.98 6.58
N ARG A 346 -6.83 36.20 6.04
CA ARG A 346 -7.39 36.37 4.69
C ARG A 346 -6.36 36.16 3.57
N ALA A 347 -5.09 36.44 3.83
CA ALA A 347 -4.03 36.47 2.83
C ALA A 347 -3.35 35.10 2.65
N ASP A 348 -3.43 34.24 3.66
CA ASP A 348 -2.82 32.91 3.66
C ASP A 348 -3.75 31.88 2.99
N PRO A 349 -3.30 31.21 1.90
CA PRO A 349 -4.08 30.17 1.24
C PRO A 349 -4.52 29.03 2.15
N ALA A 350 -3.83 28.78 3.27
CA ALA A 350 -4.21 27.75 4.24
C ALA A 350 -5.59 28.00 4.88
N PHE A 351 -6.10 29.23 4.85
CA PHE A 351 -7.41 29.60 5.37
C PHE A 351 -8.43 29.96 4.28
N ALA A 352 -8.18 29.55 3.03
CA ALA A 352 -9.07 29.83 1.91
C ALA A 352 -10.49 29.26 2.10
N ASP A 353 -10.62 28.14 2.82
CA ASP A 353 -11.90 27.45 3.10
C ASP A 353 -12.49 27.81 4.47
N TYR A 354 -11.96 28.83 5.13
CA TYR A 354 -12.52 29.36 6.37
C TYR A 354 -13.51 30.49 6.07
N PRO A 355 -14.51 30.76 6.94
CA PRO A 355 -15.51 31.79 6.69
C PRO A 355 -14.86 33.17 6.57
N VAL A 356 -15.33 33.98 5.63
CA VAL A 356 -14.94 35.39 5.56
C VAL A 356 -15.52 36.13 6.76
N ILE A 357 -14.68 36.91 7.42
CA ILE A 357 -15.00 37.70 8.61
C ILE A 357 -14.61 39.17 8.38
N HIS A 358 -14.93 40.06 9.31
CA HIS A 358 -14.74 41.51 9.15
C HIS A 358 -15.47 42.08 7.93
N VAL A 359 -16.65 41.52 7.63
CA VAL A 359 -17.49 41.95 6.52
C VAL A 359 -18.67 42.75 7.04
N SER A 360 -18.85 43.97 6.52
CA SER A 360 -20.03 44.79 6.81
C SER A 360 -21.26 44.26 6.09
N GLN A 361 -22.45 44.69 6.53
CA GLN A 361 -23.70 44.27 5.92
C GLN A 361 -23.74 44.59 4.42
N ALA A 362 -23.32 45.81 4.04
CA ALA A 362 -23.27 46.24 2.64
C ALA A 362 -22.25 45.45 1.81
N ALA A 363 -21.12 45.07 2.40
CA ALA A 363 -20.10 44.26 1.75
C ALA A 363 -20.59 42.81 1.52
N ALA A 364 -21.32 42.25 2.48
CA ALA A 364 -21.97 40.94 2.37
C ALA A 364 -23.06 40.95 1.30
N GLN A 365 -23.91 41.99 1.27
CA GLN A 365 -24.91 42.20 0.22
C GLN A 365 -24.27 42.32 -1.18
N SER A 366 -23.17 43.07 -1.30
CA SER A 366 -22.45 43.24 -2.57
C SER A 366 -21.92 41.90 -3.09
N TYR A 367 -21.39 41.06 -2.20
CA TYR A 367 -20.97 39.70 -2.55
C TYR A 367 -22.15 38.85 -3.02
N CYS A 368 -23.22 38.76 -2.22
CA CYS A 368 -24.37 37.94 -2.61
C CYS A 368 -24.97 38.40 -3.95
N ALA A 369 -25.05 39.71 -4.19
CA ALA A 369 -25.52 40.25 -5.46
C ALA A 369 -24.60 39.87 -6.63
N TRP A 370 -23.28 39.89 -6.43
CA TRP A 370 -22.30 39.50 -7.44
C TRP A 370 -22.42 38.02 -7.85
N GLU A 371 -22.72 37.12 -6.91
CA GLU A 371 -22.99 35.72 -7.20
C GLU A 371 -24.45 35.42 -7.59
N GLY A 372 -25.24 36.46 -7.90
CA GLY A 372 -26.60 36.34 -8.42
C GLY A 372 -27.67 36.04 -7.35
N GLY A 373 -27.35 36.26 -6.07
CA GLY A 373 -28.23 36.05 -4.93
C GLY A 373 -28.46 37.30 -4.08
N ARG A 374 -28.79 37.08 -2.82
CA ARG A 374 -29.01 38.08 -1.77
C ARG A 374 -28.71 37.47 -0.40
N LEU A 375 -28.72 38.29 0.65
CA LEU A 375 -28.73 37.75 2.01
C LEU A 375 -30.09 37.08 2.33
N PRO A 376 -30.12 36.06 3.19
CA PRO A 376 -31.37 35.47 3.68
C PRO A 376 -32.15 36.49 4.51
N THR A 377 -33.47 36.35 4.57
CA THR A 377 -34.25 36.93 5.68
C THR A 377 -34.00 36.13 6.97
N GLU A 378 -34.30 36.72 8.12
CA GLU A 378 -34.30 36.02 9.42
C GLU A 378 -35.15 34.74 9.37
N ASP A 379 -36.33 34.80 8.75
CA ASP A 379 -37.25 33.66 8.69
C ASP A 379 -36.73 32.58 7.74
N GLU A 380 -36.19 32.94 6.58
CA GLU A 380 -35.54 31.99 5.66
C GLU A 380 -34.37 31.29 6.33
N TRP A 381 -33.53 32.06 7.03
CA TRP A 381 -32.39 31.51 7.75
C TRP A 381 -32.84 30.53 8.83
N GLN A 382 -33.86 30.89 9.62
CA GLN A 382 -34.33 30.03 10.71
C GLN A 382 -35.03 28.77 10.18
N VAL A 383 -35.80 28.86 9.10
CA VAL A 383 -36.36 27.65 8.45
C VAL A 383 -35.25 26.72 7.99
N ALA A 384 -34.23 27.28 7.34
CA ALA A 384 -33.09 26.51 6.84
C ALA A 384 -32.27 25.87 7.97
N ALA A 385 -32.13 26.54 9.12
CA ALA A 385 -31.40 26.07 10.28
C ALA A 385 -32.18 25.02 11.09
N SER A 386 -33.46 25.29 11.36
CA SER A 386 -34.18 24.65 12.47
C SER A 386 -35.32 23.74 12.05
N TYR A 387 -35.88 23.89 10.85
CA TYR A 387 -37.09 23.16 10.47
C TYR A 387 -36.78 21.76 9.94
N SER A 388 -37.40 20.74 10.54
CA SER A 388 -37.36 19.36 10.05
C SER A 388 -38.56 19.09 9.16
N PHE A 389 -38.32 18.93 7.86
CA PHE A 389 -39.37 18.55 6.91
C PHE A 389 -40.02 17.18 7.23
N PRO A 390 -39.27 16.11 7.57
CA PRO A 390 -39.88 14.82 7.90
C PRO A 390 -40.79 14.85 9.14
N LEU A 391 -40.49 15.71 10.11
CA LEU A 391 -41.20 15.78 11.39
C LEU A 391 -42.12 17.00 11.51
N ALA A 392 -42.16 17.85 10.48
CA ALA A 392 -42.96 19.06 10.37
C ALA A 392 -42.88 20.00 11.59
N ARG A 393 -41.70 20.12 12.22
CA ARG A 393 -41.47 20.98 13.40
C ARG A 393 -40.12 21.68 13.36
N ALA A 394 -40.00 22.77 14.10
CA ALA A 394 -38.73 23.44 14.35
C ALA A 394 -37.99 22.83 15.57
N TYR A 395 -36.67 22.91 15.54
CA TYR A 395 -35.73 22.50 16.58
C TYR A 395 -34.86 23.68 17.03
N HIS A 396 -34.50 23.71 18.32
CA HIS A 396 -33.65 24.77 18.88
C HIS A 396 -32.23 24.79 18.30
N TYR A 397 -31.73 23.64 17.85
CA TYR A 397 -30.43 23.49 17.18
C TYR A 397 -30.63 22.76 15.85
N PRO A 398 -29.70 22.89 14.89
CA PRO A 398 -29.82 22.23 13.59
C PRO A 398 -30.06 20.72 13.68
N TRP A 399 -29.45 20.08 14.68
CA TRP A 399 -29.53 18.64 14.95
C TRP A 399 -30.62 18.23 15.96
N GLY A 400 -31.30 19.16 16.64
CA GLY A 400 -32.33 18.78 17.64
C GLY A 400 -32.62 19.82 18.72
N ASP A 401 -33.32 19.40 19.78
CA ASP A 401 -33.77 20.32 20.87
C ASP A 401 -32.72 20.55 21.96
N ARG A 402 -31.66 19.74 22.00
CA ARG A 402 -30.61 19.81 23.02
C ARG A 402 -29.29 20.21 22.41
N TYR A 403 -28.58 21.06 23.13
CA TYR A 403 -27.21 21.39 22.81
C TYR A 403 -26.32 20.16 22.99
N VAL A 404 -25.41 19.94 22.05
CA VAL A 404 -24.44 18.85 22.09
C VAL A 404 -23.07 19.42 21.76
N THR A 405 -22.16 19.36 22.73
CA THR A 405 -20.77 19.77 22.54
C THR A 405 -20.13 18.93 21.43
N GLY A 406 -19.36 19.59 20.56
CA GLY A 406 -18.67 18.92 19.45
C GLY A 406 -19.52 18.74 18.19
N LEU A 407 -20.68 19.40 18.09
CA LEU A 407 -21.46 19.54 16.84
C LEU A 407 -21.45 20.97 16.26
N ALA A 408 -20.78 21.91 16.93
CA ALA A 408 -20.65 23.29 16.50
C ALA A 408 -19.35 23.90 17.06
N ASN A 409 -18.81 24.90 16.34
CA ASN A 409 -17.73 25.76 16.85
C ASN A 409 -18.35 26.89 17.67
N SER A 410 -18.53 26.72 18.98
CA SER A 410 -19.12 27.71 19.87
C SER A 410 -18.12 28.15 20.95
N GLY A 411 -18.53 29.06 21.82
CA GLY A 411 -17.75 29.46 23.01
C GLY A 411 -17.52 28.32 24.01
N ASP A 412 -18.27 27.22 23.90
CA ASP A 412 -18.06 26.01 24.70
C ASP A 412 -17.01 25.06 24.06
N ALA A 413 -16.54 25.35 22.85
CA ALA A 413 -15.47 24.63 22.18
C ALA A 413 -14.11 25.30 22.47
N PRO A 414 -13.00 24.54 22.60
CA PRO A 414 -11.69 25.09 22.97
C PRO A 414 -10.98 25.85 21.82
N THR A 415 -11.67 26.14 20.71
CA THR A 415 -11.06 26.72 19.51
C THR A 415 -10.70 28.20 19.69
N GLY A 416 -11.63 29.01 20.22
CA GLY A 416 -11.48 30.46 20.39
C GLY A 416 -11.29 31.28 19.11
N ASP A 417 -11.53 30.68 17.94
CA ASP A 417 -11.40 31.28 16.62
C ASP A 417 -12.23 30.49 15.60
N THR A 418 -12.33 30.98 14.37
CA THR A 418 -13.03 30.29 13.25
C THR A 418 -12.39 28.93 12.92
N LEU A 419 -13.19 28.01 12.41
CA LEU A 419 -12.76 26.76 11.77
C LEU A 419 -13.08 26.79 10.28
N ALA A 420 -12.50 25.86 9.52
CA ALA A 420 -12.90 25.64 8.14
C ALA A 420 -14.40 25.32 8.09
N VAL A 421 -15.09 25.80 7.04
CA VAL A 421 -16.52 25.51 6.89
C VAL A 421 -16.74 24.01 6.74
N GLY A 422 -17.83 23.50 7.32
CA GLY A 422 -18.20 22.09 7.31
C GLY A 422 -17.42 21.21 8.28
N GLN A 423 -16.67 21.78 9.24
CA GLN A 423 -15.82 20.99 10.15
C GLN A 423 -16.60 19.95 10.98
N TYR A 424 -17.88 20.21 11.26
CA TYR A 424 -18.77 19.32 12.01
C TYR A 424 -19.73 18.52 11.13
N HIS A 425 -19.59 18.61 9.81
CA HIS A 425 -20.39 17.83 8.88
C HIS A 425 -20.13 16.31 9.03
N PRO A 426 -21.17 15.44 8.93
CA PRO A 426 -22.59 15.76 8.79
C PRO A 426 -23.32 15.91 10.14
N ALA A 427 -22.66 15.64 11.26
CA ALA A 427 -23.33 15.52 12.56
C ALA A 427 -23.88 16.86 13.08
N GLY A 428 -23.26 17.99 12.71
CA GLY A 428 -23.70 19.34 13.05
C GLY A 428 -24.67 19.98 12.05
N ASP A 429 -25.05 19.28 10.98
CA ASP A 429 -25.86 19.85 9.92
C ASP A 429 -27.32 20.03 10.32
N SER A 430 -28.00 20.97 9.65
CA SER A 430 -29.46 21.06 9.69
C SER A 430 -30.13 19.88 8.97
N TRP A 431 -31.44 19.72 9.17
CA TRP A 431 -32.26 18.73 8.44
C TRP A 431 -32.27 18.89 6.92
N TYR A 432 -31.79 20.04 6.41
CA TYR A 432 -31.61 20.29 4.98
C TYR A 432 -30.17 20.02 4.50
N GLY A 433 -29.25 19.61 5.39
CA GLY A 433 -27.84 19.37 5.07
C GLY A 433 -27.01 20.66 5.01
N LEU A 434 -27.38 21.68 5.79
CA LEU A 434 -26.62 22.93 5.90
C LEU A 434 -25.72 22.86 7.12
N SER A 435 -24.41 23.04 6.90
CA SER A 435 -23.43 23.04 7.99
C SER A 435 -23.28 24.43 8.60
N ASP A 436 -22.77 24.44 9.83
CA ASP A 436 -22.40 25.63 10.59
C ASP A 436 -23.54 26.65 10.74
N MET A 437 -24.79 26.19 10.70
CA MET A 437 -25.94 27.02 11.05
C MET A 437 -25.96 27.37 12.55
N ALA A 438 -25.14 26.70 13.37
CA ALA A 438 -24.93 27.00 14.78
C ALA A 438 -23.43 27.19 15.04
N GLY A 439 -23.03 28.38 15.48
CA GLY A 439 -21.65 28.72 15.78
C GLY A 439 -20.81 29.07 14.54
N ASN A 440 -19.50 28.90 14.68
CA ASN A 440 -18.45 29.38 13.77
C ASN A 440 -18.48 30.90 13.63
N VAL A 441 -19.32 31.46 12.77
CA VAL A 441 -19.52 32.91 12.68
C VAL A 441 -21.00 33.25 12.67
N ALA A 442 -21.36 34.35 13.33
CA ALA A 442 -22.70 34.89 13.20
C ALA A 442 -22.91 35.36 11.77
N GLU A 443 -24.14 35.26 11.27
CA GLU A 443 -24.43 35.50 9.86
C GLU A 443 -25.36 36.69 9.65
N TRP A 444 -24.94 37.61 8.79
CA TRP A 444 -25.79 38.70 8.33
C TRP A 444 -27.07 38.20 7.64
N THR A 445 -28.20 38.82 7.99
CA THR A 445 -29.45 38.72 7.23
C THR A 445 -29.81 40.06 6.58
N GLN A 446 -30.75 40.06 5.64
CA GLN A 446 -31.34 41.30 5.12
C GLN A 446 -32.50 41.83 5.98
N THR A 447 -32.88 41.14 7.07
CA THR A 447 -33.96 41.61 7.95
C THR A 447 -33.47 42.80 8.75
N ALA A 448 -34.06 43.96 8.51
CA ALA A 448 -33.79 45.18 9.28
C ALA A 448 -34.34 45.05 10.72
N GLY A 449 -33.63 45.64 11.67
CA GLY A 449 -34.14 45.90 13.01
C GLY A 449 -35.19 47.02 13.01
N PRO A 450 -35.65 47.45 14.20
CA PRO A 450 -36.57 48.58 14.33
C PRO A 450 -36.04 49.82 13.58
N ALA A 451 -36.90 50.50 12.81
CA ALA A 451 -36.50 51.47 11.77
C ALA A 451 -35.53 52.60 12.21
N ALA A 452 -35.45 52.91 13.51
CA ALA A 452 -34.55 53.93 14.05
C ALA A 452 -33.13 53.43 14.37
N SER A 453 -32.84 52.12 14.29
CA SER A 453 -31.57 51.56 14.78
C SER A 453 -30.44 51.53 13.76
N GLY A 454 -30.73 51.56 12.46
CA GLY A 454 -29.71 51.29 11.42
C GLY A 454 -29.10 49.87 11.49
N ALA A 455 -29.67 49.01 12.32
CA ALA A 455 -29.15 47.67 12.60
C ALA A 455 -29.90 46.60 11.79
N PHE A 456 -29.22 45.48 11.55
CA PHE A 456 -29.78 44.29 10.93
C PHE A 456 -29.74 43.12 11.89
N VAL A 457 -30.61 42.15 11.63
CA VAL A 457 -30.63 40.89 12.38
C VAL A 457 -29.46 40.03 11.94
N VAL A 458 -28.70 39.52 12.92
CA VAL A 458 -27.70 38.47 12.72
C VAL A 458 -28.13 37.19 13.44
N LYS A 459 -27.78 36.03 12.87
CA LYS A 459 -28.23 34.70 13.30
C LYS A 459 -27.06 33.73 13.50
N GLY A 460 -27.31 32.55 14.08
CA GLY A 460 -26.36 31.45 14.20
C GLY A 460 -25.43 31.47 15.40
N GLY A 461 -25.10 32.67 15.91
CA GLY A 461 -24.05 32.82 16.91
C GLY A 461 -22.68 32.47 16.34
N SER A 462 -21.63 32.56 17.15
CA SER A 462 -20.25 32.42 16.71
C SER A 462 -19.43 31.52 17.65
N PHE A 463 -18.15 31.34 17.35
CA PHE A 463 -17.18 30.70 18.24
C PHE A 463 -17.00 31.41 19.60
N LEU A 464 -17.64 32.56 19.82
CA LEU A 464 -17.64 33.28 21.10
C LEU A 464 -18.91 33.02 21.93
N ASP A 465 -19.97 32.49 21.33
CA ASP A 465 -21.28 32.39 21.95
C ASP A 465 -21.49 31.01 22.56
N ASP A 466 -22.11 30.94 23.74
CA ASP A 466 -22.42 29.67 24.41
C ASP A 466 -23.56 28.92 23.70
N GLY A 467 -23.92 27.73 24.23
CA GLY A 467 -25.05 26.96 23.73
C GLY A 467 -26.38 27.73 23.64
N ALA A 468 -26.63 28.79 24.42
CA ALA A 468 -27.83 29.60 24.27
C ALA A 468 -27.74 30.58 23.08
N GLY A 469 -26.55 31.14 22.83
CA GLY A 469 -26.31 32.08 21.73
C GLY A 469 -26.31 31.46 20.33
N VAL A 470 -26.11 30.14 20.21
CA VAL A 470 -26.10 29.42 18.93
C VAL A 470 -27.43 28.71 18.58
N ARG A 471 -28.51 29.03 19.29
CA ARG A 471 -29.85 28.49 19.00
C ARG A 471 -30.42 29.08 17.71
N GLY A 472 -31.28 28.34 17.03
CA GLY A 472 -31.95 28.78 15.81
C GLY A 472 -32.81 30.04 16.01
N GLU A 473 -33.42 30.21 17.17
CA GLU A 473 -34.17 31.42 17.54
C GLU A 473 -33.30 32.59 18.00
N ALA A 474 -32.05 32.34 18.43
CA ALA A 474 -31.17 33.38 18.93
C ALA A 474 -30.87 34.39 17.84
N ARG A 475 -30.86 35.68 18.20
CA ARG A 475 -30.53 36.76 17.28
C ARG A 475 -29.91 37.93 18.01
N GLN A 476 -29.09 38.67 17.28
CA GLN A 476 -28.56 39.94 17.73
C GLN A 476 -28.93 41.04 16.73
N LEU A 477 -29.01 42.29 17.20
CA LEU A 477 -29.16 43.47 16.34
C LEU A 477 -27.79 44.13 16.24
N VAL A 478 -27.25 44.19 15.03
CA VAL A 478 -25.90 44.69 14.78
C VAL A 478 -25.97 45.85 13.79
N ASP A 479 -25.29 46.96 14.11
CA ASP A 479 -25.20 48.13 13.22
C ASP A 479 -24.59 47.74 11.86
N ALA A 480 -25.19 48.21 10.77
CA ALA A 480 -24.83 47.81 9.41
C ALA A 480 -23.35 48.03 9.04
N ALA A 481 -22.67 48.99 9.68
CA ALA A 481 -21.26 49.29 9.45
C ALA A 481 -20.31 48.37 10.25
N THR A 482 -20.83 47.56 11.17
CA THR A 482 -20.03 46.65 11.99
C THR A 482 -19.29 45.63 11.11
N ALA A 483 -18.01 45.43 11.40
CA ALA A 483 -17.16 44.43 10.76
C ALA A 483 -16.28 43.76 11.82
N ALA A 484 -16.64 42.55 12.26
CA ALA A 484 -16.02 41.87 13.39
C ALA A 484 -15.48 40.47 13.03
N ALA A 485 -14.56 39.96 13.86
CA ALA A 485 -13.92 38.66 13.63
C ALA A 485 -14.86 37.46 13.80
N TRP A 486 -16.00 37.67 14.45
CA TRP A 486 -17.03 36.66 14.70
C TRP A 486 -18.21 36.76 13.73
N LEU A 487 -18.16 37.67 12.75
CA LEU A 487 -19.29 38.05 11.91
C LEU A 487 -18.99 37.83 10.43
N GLY A 488 -19.73 36.91 9.84
CA GLY A 488 -19.70 36.53 8.42
C GLY A 488 -21.10 36.53 7.82
N PHE A 489 -21.32 35.68 6.81
CA PHE A 489 -22.61 35.55 6.13
C PHE A 489 -22.66 34.34 5.21
N ARG A 490 -23.89 33.95 4.83
CA ARG A 490 -24.17 33.09 3.68
C ARG A 490 -25.23 33.73 2.80
N CYS A 491 -25.35 33.24 1.57
CA CYS A 491 -26.23 33.82 0.56
C CYS A 491 -27.36 32.86 0.17
N VAL A 492 -28.45 33.45 -0.31
CA VAL A 492 -29.60 32.74 -0.89
C VAL A 492 -29.92 33.25 -2.30
N SER A 493 -30.57 32.42 -3.10
CA SER A 493 -31.16 32.76 -4.40
C SER A 493 -32.65 32.41 -4.41
N GLY A 494 -33.44 33.12 -5.23
CA GLY A 494 -34.88 32.90 -5.34
C GLY A 494 -35.72 34.10 -4.90
N ALA A 495 -37.03 33.99 -5.11
CA ALA A 495 -37.97 35.07 -4.84
C ALA A 495 -38.03 35.39 -3.34
N THR A 496 -38.11 36.67 -2.98
CA THR A 496 -38.55 37.12 -1.66
C THR A 496 -40.05 37.38 -1.75
N LEU A 497 -40.84 37.02 -0.73
CA LEU A 497 -42.21 37.51 -0.64
C LEU A 497 -42.15 39.04 -0.55
N ARG A 498 -42.72 39.71 -1.55
CA ARG A 498 -43.00 41.14 -1.44
C ARG A 498 -44.21 41.25 -0.51
N ASN A 499 -43.97 41.73 0.72
CA ASN A 499 -45.05 42.14 1.62
C ASN A 499 -45.86 43.26 1.01
#